data_AF-A0A9D6Z1Z1-F1
#
_entry.id   AF-A0A9D6Z1Z1-F1
#
_cell.length_a   1.000
_cell.length_b   1.000
_cell.length_c   1.000
_cell.angle_alpha   90.00
_cell.angle_beta   90.00
_cell.angle_gamma   90.00
#
_symmetry.space_group_name_H-M   'P 1'
#
loop_
_entity.id
_entity.type
_entity.pdbx_description
1 polymer ?
#
loop_
_entity_poly.entity_id
_entity_poly.type
_entity_poly.pdbx_seq_one_letter_code
_entity_poly.pdbx_strand_id
1 'polypeptide(L)'
;MPKKKLAIFTATGCSACENAILDVHYQVTPLSKWAEISFWPYLLGSRWKDLDEAGLTIDVCLFAGAIGTEADRQAALKLRDRSKLMVACGACAAFGGLPGLINL
;
A
#
# COMPACT_ATOMS: atom_id res chain seq x y z
N MET A 1 -20.21 -12.73 5.28
CA MET A 1 -19.04 -12.44 6.13
C MET A 1 -18.67 -10.97 5.95
N PRO A 2 -18.19 -10.26 6.98
CA PRO A 2 -17.72 -8.89 6.82
C PRO A 2 -16.52 -8.83 5.86
N LYS A 3 -16.51 -7.85 4.96
CA LYS A 3 -15.38 -7.64 4.03
C LYS A 3 -14.12 -7.28 4.81
N LYS A 4 -12.97 -7.77 4.35
CA LYS A 4 -11.67 -7.46 4.95
C LYS A 4 -11.26 -6.02 4.61
N LYS A 5 -10.60 -5.34 5.53
CA LYS A 5 -10.08 -3.98 5.31
C LYS A 5 -8.74 -4.03 4.59
N LEU A 6 -8.69 -3.44 3.41
CA LEU A 6 -7.55 -3.40 2.50
C LEU A 6 -6.96 -1.98 2.45
N ALA A 7 -5.65 -1.89 2.67
CA ALA A 7 -4.88 -0.68 2.44
C ALA A 7 -3.92 -0.88 1.26
N ILE A 8 -3.72 0.16 0.46
CA ILE A 8 -2.76 0.19 -0.64
C ILE A 8 -1.94 1.47 -0.50
N PHE A 9 -0.62 1.33 -0.60
CA PHE A 9 0.30 2.46 -0.51
C PHE A 9 1.49 2.28 -1.46
N THR A 10 1.94 3.38 -2.04
CA THR A 10 3.09 3.44 -2.95
C THR A 10 4.14 4.37 -2.38
N ALA A 11 5.31 3.79 -2.08
CA ALA A 11 6.53 4.50 -1.73
C ALA A 11 7.35 4.84 -2.99
N THR A 12 8.61 5.24 -2.81
CA THR A 12 9.55 5.53 -3.91
C THR A 12 9.56 4.44 -4.98
N GLY A 13 9.28 4.81 -6.23
CA GLY A 13 9.30 3.90 -7.37
C GLY A 13 8.58 4.47 -8.60
N CYS A 14 8.34 3.62 -9.59
CA CYS A 14 7.67 3.99 -10.85
C CYS A 14 6.13 3.89 -10.80
N SER A 15 5.54 3.57 -9.65
CA SER A 15 4.10 3.35 -9.44
C SER A 15 3.45 2.24 -10.29
N ALA A 16 4.24 1.43 -11.01
CA ALA A 16 3.70 0.37 -11.86
C ALA A 16 2.90 -0.69 -11.08
N CYS A 17 3.30 -1.02 -9.86
CA CYS A 17 2.56 -1.97 -9.02
C CYS A 17 1.20 -1.42 -8.57
N GLU A 18 1.09 -0.12 -8.29
CA GLU A 18 -0.18 0.53 -7.97
C GLU A 18 -1.10 0.61 -9.18
N ASN A 19 -0.55 0.96 -10.36
CA ASN A 19 -1.29 0.93 -11.62
C ASN A 19 -1.81 -0.48 -11.94
N ALA A 20 -1.01 -1.52 -11.71
CA ALA A 20 -1.48 -2.89 -11.87
C ALA A 20 -2.65 -3.22 -10.92
N ILE A 21 -2.65 -2.72 -9.68
CA ILE A 21 -3.77 -2.89 -8.75
C ILE A 21 -5.00 -2.10 -9.22
N LEU A 22 -4.82 -0.90 -9.79
CA LEU A 22 -5.91 -0.11 -10.40
C LEU A 22 -6.51 -0.81 -11.62
N ASP A 23 -5.68 -1.38 -12.49
CA ASP A 23 -6.13 -2.13 -13.65
C ASP A 23 -6.95 -3.34 -13.22
N VAL A 24 -6.54 -4.05 -12.16
CA VAL A 24 -7.37 -5.11 -11.58
C VAL A 24 -8.71 -4.55 -11.10
N HIS A 25 -8.71 -3.42 -10.37
CA HIS A 25 -9.93 -2.81 -9.84
C HIS A 25 -10.92 -2.36 -10.93
N TYR A 26 -10.43 -1.75 -12.01
CA TYR A 26 -11.27 -1.15 -13.03
C TYR A 26 -11.53 -2.03 -14.25
N GLN A 27 -10.55 -2.84 -14.66
CA GLN A 27 -10.60 -3.58 -15.92
C GLN A 27 -10.89 -5.07 -15.73
N VAL A 28 -10.56 -5.65 -14.57
CA VAL A 28 -10.74 -7.09 -14.30
C VAL A 28 -11.92 -7.35 -13.37
N THR A 29 -11.84 -6.90 -12.12
CA THR A 29 -12.94 -6.99 -11.16
C THR A 29 -12.77 -5.95 -10.04
N PRO A 30 -13.83 -5.22 -9.66
CA PRO A 30 -13.75 -4.28 -8.56
C PRO A 30 -13.29 -4.96 -7.27
N LEU A 31 -12.17 -4.49 -6.71
CA LEU A 31 -11.67 -4.95 -5.42
C LEU A 31 -12.69 -4.74 -4.31
N SER A 32 -13.56 -3.73 -4.45
CA SER A 32 -14.68 -3.44 -3.54
C SER A 32 -15.67 -4.60 -3.40
N LYS A 33 -15.70 -5.56 -4.34
CA LYS A 33 -16.50 -6.79 -4.21
C LYS A 33 -15.95 -7.72 -3.12
N TRP A 34 -14.63 -7.74 -2.94
CA TRP A 34 -13.92 -8.71 -2.09
C TRP A 34 -13.44 -8.09 -0.76
N ALA A 35 -13.07 -6.82 -0.78
CA ALA A 35 -12.50 -6.10 0.35
C ALA A 35 -13.06 -4.68 0.44
N GLU A 36 -13.04 -4.11 1.64
CA GLU A 36 -13.29 -2.69 1.87
C GLU A 36 -11.96 -1.95 1.74
N ILE A 37 -11.85 -1.02 0.79
CA ILE A 37 -10.64 -0.22 0.61
C ILE A 37 -10.67 0.90 1.65
N SER A 38 -9.94 0.72 2.74
CA SER A 38 -9.95 1.65 3.88
C SER A 38 -8.89 2.73 3.79
N PHE A 39 -7.81 2.49 3.02
CA PHE A 39 -6.73 3.45 2.85
C PHE A 39 -6.09 3.29 1.48
N TRP A 40 -6.20 4.31 0.65
CA TRP A 40 -5.51 4.36 -0.64
C TRP A 40 -5.32 5.82 -1.05
N PRO A 41 -4.18 6.46 -0.71
CA PRO A 41 -3.99 7.89 -0.95
C PRO A 41 -4.16 8.30 -2.41
N TYR A 42 -3.69 7.48 -3.34
CA TYR A 42 -3.81 7.76 -4.78
C TYR A 42 -5.27 7.77 -5.25
N LEU A 43 -6.04 6.74 -4.91
CA LEU A 43 -7.41 6.58 -5.42
C LEU A 43 -8.45 7.33 -4.60
N LEU A 44 -8.33 7.30 -3.27
CA LEU A 44 -9.33 7.83 -2.33
C LEU A 44 -8.94 9.20 -1.76
N GLY A 45 -7.74 9.70 -2.01
CA GLY A 45 -7.23 10.91 -1.34
C GLY A 45 -7.05 10.73 0.18
N SER A 46 -6.92 9.47 0.64
CA SER A 46 -6.77 9.15 2.06
C SER A 46 -5.58 9.88 2.68
N ARG A 47 -5.77 10.42 3.88
CA ARG A 47 -4.75 11.15 4.64
C ARG A 47 -4.23 10.27 5.76
N TRP A 48 -3.01 10.55 6.20
CA TRP A 48 -2.38 9.84 7.31
C TRP A 48 -3.17 9.88 8.63
N LYS A 49 -3.97 10.94 8.85
CA LYS A 49 -4.85 11.06 10.03
C LYS A 49 -5.98 10.05 10.04
N ASP A 50 -6.42 9.62 8.86
CA ASP A 50 -7.50 8.65 8.72
C ASP A 50 -7.04 7.24 9.23
N LEU A 51 -5.72 7.01 9.32
CA LEU A 51 -5.13 5.82 9.95
C LEU A 51 -5.00 5.91 11.47
N ASP A 52 -5.09 7.12 12.04
CA ASP A 52 -4.91 7.34 13.47
C ASP A 52 -6.21 7.21 14.26
N GLU A 53 -7.35 7.04 13.57
CA GLU A 53 -8.65 6.81 14.19
C GLU A 53 -8.63 5.57 15.10
N ALA A 54 -9.10 5.74 16.33
CA ALA A 54 -9.11 4.70 17.34
C ALA A 54 -9.91 3.48 16.86
N GLY A 55 -9.28 2.30 16.86
CA GLY A 55 -9.91 1.05 16.43
C GLY A 55 -9.80 0.76 14.92
N LEU A 56 -9.17 1.63 14.12
CA LEU A 56 -8.87 1.28 12.74
C LEU A 56 -7.74 0.23 12.69
N THR A 57 -8.10 -0.98 12.28
CA THR A 57 -7.15 -2.06 12.00
C THR A 57 -7.25 -2.45 10.53
N ILE A 58 -6.11 -2.45 9.83
CA ILE A 58 -6.00 -2.93 8.46
C ILE A 58 -5.84 -4.45 8.51
N ASP A 59 -6.65 -5.20 7.77
CA ASP A 59 -6.45 -6.65 7.68
C ASP A 59 -5.27 -6.98 6.75
N VAL A 60 -5.21 -6.33 5.58
CA VAL A 60 -4.14 -6.51 4.61
C VAL A 60 -3.69 -5.15 4.06
N CYS A 61 -2.39 -4.88 4.10
CA CYS A 61 -1.77 -3.76 3.41
C CYS A 61 -0.94 -4.27 2.23
N LEU A 62 -1.22 -3.76 1.03
CA LEU A 62 -0.35 -3.91 -0.14
C LEU A 62 0.59 -2.71 -0.17
N PHE A 63 1.86 -2.96 0.13
CA PHE A 63 2.90 -1.93 0.13
C PHE A 63 3.74 -2.05 -1.13
N ALA A 64 3.65 -1.08 -2.02
CA ALA A 64 4.42 -1.00 -3.25
C ALA A 64 5.55 0.04 -3.15
N GLY A 65 6.62 -0.15 -3.93
CA GLY A 65 7.76 0.77 -3.96
C GLY A 65 8.82 0.49 -2.88
N ALA A 66 10.01 1.06 -3.07
CA ALA A 66 11.15 0.92 -2.18
C ALA A 66 11.16 2.00 -1.09
N ILE A 67 11.91 1.76 -0.02
CA ILE A 67 12.20 2.77 1.01
C ILE A 67 13.37 3.64 0.55
N GLY A 68 13.08 4.73 -0.14
CA GLY A 68 14.08 5.66 -0.68
C GLY A 68 14.30 6.90 0.18
N THR A 69 13.30 7.27 0.99
CA THR A 69 13.31 8.48 1.83
C THR A 69 12.90 8.17 3.27
N GLU A 70 13.16 9.10 4.19
CA GLU A 70 12.66 8.96 5.57
C GLU A 70 11.12 8.97 5.60
N ALA A 71 10.45 9.71 4.70
CA ALA A 71 9.00 9.69 4.60
C ALA A 71 8.46 8.30 4.23
N ASP A 72 9.13 7.59 3.31
CA ASP A 72 8.78 6.21 2.96
C ASP A 72 8.96 5.27 4.17
N ARG A 73 10.05 5.44 4.91
CA ARG A 73 10.33 4.64 6.11
C ARG A 73 9.25 4.85 7.17
N GLN A 74 8.87 6.09 7.44
CA GLN A 74 7.80 6.41 8.39
C GLN A 74 6.45 5.87 7.94
N ALA A 75 6.13 5.98 6.64
CA ALA A 75 4.94 5.38 6.05
C ALA A 75 4.91 3.86 6.23
N ALA A 76 6.01 3.17 5.94
CA ALA A 76 6.12 1.73 6.08
C ALA A 76 5.95 1.27 7.53
N LEU A 77 6.63 1.93 8.48
CA LEU A 77 6.51 1.62 9.91
C LEU A 77 5.07 1.83 10.41
N LYS A 78 4.44 2.96 10.07
CA LYS A 78 3.06 3.25 10.46
C LYS A 78 2.09 2.23 9.87
N LEU A 79 2.20 1.91 8.58
CA LEU A 79 1.33 0.92 7.95
C LEU A 79 1.58 -0.48 8.50
N ARG A 80 2.82 -0.84 8.85
CA ARG A 80 3.16 -2.14 9.42
C ARG A 80 2.58 -2.32 10.82
N ASP A 81 2.58 -1.26 11.63
CA ASP A 81 1.95 -1.24 12.96
C ASP A 81 0.42 -1.40 12.87
N ARG A 82 -0.22 -0.71 11.91
CA ARG A 82 -1.68 -0.75 11.74
C ARG A 82 -2.23 -1.97 11.01
N SER A 83 -1.38 -2.78 10.39
CA SER A 83 -1.78 -3.90 9.54
C SER A 83 -1.51 -5.25 10.20
N LYS A 84 -2.50 -6.15 10.16
CA LYS A 84 -2.31 -7.57 10.55
C LYS A 84 -1.32 -8.24 9.60
N LEU A 85 -1.55 -8.09 8.29
CA LEU A 85 -0.65 -8.54 7.24
C LEU A 85 -0.22 -7.37 6.37
N MET A 86 1.07 -7.29 6.07
CA MET A 86 1.62 -6.39 5.07
C MET A 86 2.30 -7.25 4.00
N VAL A 87 1.95 -7.00 2.75
CA VAL A 87 2.46 -7.69 1.56
C VAL A 87 3.31 -6.71 0.77
N ALA A 88 4.58 -7.06 0.55
CA ALA A 88 5.44 -6.33 -0.37
C ALA A 88 4.98 -6.60 -1.81
N CYS A 89 4.46 -5.57 -2.48
CA CYS A 89 3.97 -5.64 -3.84
C CYS A 89 5.05 -5.15 -4.81
N GLY A 90 5.69 -6.10 -5.48
CA GLY A 90 6.73 -5.85 -6.48
C GLY A 90 8.16 -5.91 -5.94
N ALA A 91 9.12 -6.01 -6.87
CA ALA A 91 10.54 -6.20 -6.55
C ALA A 91 11.14 -5.02 -5.76
N CYS A 92 10.67 -3.79 -5.99
CA CYS A 92 11.12 -2.62 -5.24
C CYS A 92 10.76 -2.72 -3.75
N ALA A 93 9.54 -3.12 -3.43
CA ALA A 93 9.10 -3.27 -2.04
C ALA A 93 9.76 -4.47 -1.35
N ALA A 94 9.96 -5.57 -2.09
CA ALA A 94 10.52 -6.79 -1.53
C ALA A 94 12.05 -6.73 -1.35
N PHE A 95 12.77 -6.12 -2.31
CA PHE A 95 14.23 -6.26 -2.42
C PHE A 95 14.94 -4.93 -2.73
N GLY A 96 14.25 -3.80 -2.70
CA GLY A 96 14.80 -2.48 -3.07
C GLY A 96 14.72 -2.16 -4.56
N GLY A 97 14.74 -3.16 -5.44
CA GLY A 97 14.53 -3.01 -6.90
C GLY A 97 15.46 -1.97 -7.54
N LEU A 98 15.00 -1.30 -8.60
CA LEU A 98 15.78 -0.27 -9.29
C LEU A 98 16.30 0.84 -8.35
N PRO A 99 15.49 1.39 -7.41
CA PRO A 99 15.99 2.37 -6.44
C PRO A 99 17.17 1.87 -5.59
N GLY A 100 17.20 0.58 -5.26
CA GLY A 100 18.29 -0.03 -4.50
C GLY A 100 19.63 -0.10 -5.24
N LEU A 101 19.65 0.13 -6.56
CA LEU A 101 20.85 0.06 -7.39
C LEU A 101 21.53 1.42 -7.61
N ILE A 102 20.95 2.53 -7.14
CA ILE A 102 21.38 3.91 -7.46
C ILE A 102 22.83 4.22 -7.01
N ASN A 103 23.41 3.40 -6.13
CA ASN A 103 24.76 3.56 -5.60
C ASN A 103 25.56 2.24 -5.60
N LEU A 104 25.41 1.43 -6.64
CA LEU A 104 26.29 0.30 -6.96
C LEU A 104 27.32 0.72 -8.00
#